data_AF-A0A8S8Z4C3-F1
#
_entry.id   AF-A0A8S8Z4C3-F1
#
_cell.length_a   1.000
_cell.length_b   1.000
_cell.length_c   1.000
_cell.angle_alpha   90.00
_cell.angle_beta   90.00
_cell.angle_gamma   90.00
#
_symmetry.space_group_name_H-M   'P 1'
#
loop_
_entity.id
_entity.type
_entity.pdbx_description
1 polymer ?
#
loop_
_entity_poly.entity_id
_entity_poly.type
_entity_poly.pdbx_seq_one_letter_code
_entity_poly.pdbx_strand_id
1 'polypeptide(L)'
;MNDGGDAPRLNKHQLLTIEKSLFELARKQKSQAIPVDLPVPAFWSSVGQLLQHLEADLAETIRDRGMTAEAQLKSRRLGTIRTCVSDLTRLRLNAFTEHAVLSNLLKSPQGDTVSVSASFQSLDWERHDPSERAYHSGVGHLVEKYKHEVSWNALLRGSGGEMPSSPEVGGHEPLTEFVERDDAVSQPTPDAPSEPPPSTWDDPEIDEEDRIRQIDAFPDRPTGAASPEPPRSRSPRTAACAASWSYRT
;
A
#
# COMPACT_ATOMS: atom_id res chain seq x y z
N MET A 1 30.05 0.07 -20.05
CA MET A 1 30.97 0.99 -19.35
C MET A 1 30.13 2.11 -18.79
N ASN A 2 30.07 2.28 -17.47
CA ASN A 2 29.52 3.49 -16.86
C ASN A 2 30.63 4.09 -16.02
N ASP A 3 30.97 5.33 -16.35
CA ASP A 3 32.00 6.13 -15.70
C ASP A 3 31.69 6.15 -14.21
N GLY A 4 32.51 5.46 -13.42
CA GLY A 4 32.44 5.49 -11.97
C GLY A 4 32.81 6.91 -11.57
N GLY A 5 31.81 7.77 -11.43
CA GLY A 5 31.97 9.11 -10.89
C GLY A 5 32.69 8.98 -9.57
N ASP A 6 34.00 9.23 -9.62
CA ASP A 6 34.93 8.98 -8.53
C ASP A 6 34.58 10.00 -7.44
N ALA A 7 33.72 9.58 -6.52
CA ALA A 7 33.31 10.42 -5.43
C ALA A 7 34.59 10.87 -4.70
N PRO A 8 34.75 12.17 -4.43
CA PRO A 8 35.99 12.71 -3.89
C PRO A 8 36.39 11.94 -2.64
N ARG A 9 37.68 11.57 -2.55
CA ARG A 9 38.20 10.76 -1.46
C ARG A 9 37.88 11.39 -0.10
N LEU A 10 37.18 10.65 0.75
CA LEU A 10 36.73 11.14 2.05
C LEU A 10 37.88 11.16 3.07
N ASN A 11 37.92 12.22 3.87
CA ASN A 11 38.81 12.33 5.03
C ASN A 11 38.26 11.57 6.24
N LYS A 12 39.08 11.35 7.27
CA LYS A 12 38.70 10.56 8.46
C LYS A 12 37.47 11.10 9.20
N HIS A 13 37.31 12.43 9.27
CA HIS A 13 36.13 13.03 9.89
C HIS A 13 34.87 12.77 9.06
N GLN A 14 34.95 12.95 7.73
CA GLN A 14 33.85 12.65 6.82
C GLN A 14 33.44 11.18 6.90
N LEU A 15 34.39 10.25 6.97
CA LEU A 15 34.09 8.82 7.14
C LEU A 15 33.27 8.53 8.41
N LEU A 16 33.60 9.18 9.54
CA LEU A 16 32.81 9.05 10.77
C LEU A 16 31.41 9.65 10.63
N THR A 17 31.28 10.76 9.90
CA THR A 17 29.95 11.34 9.60
C THR A 17 29.14 10.40 8.73
N ILE A 18 29.74 9.77 7.71
CA ILE A 18 29.06 8.80 6.85
C ILE A 18 28.59 7.58 7.65
N GLU A 19 29.44 7.04 8.53
CA GLU A 19 29.06 5.93 9.41
C GLU A 19 27.85 6.29 10.30
N LYS A 20 27.85 7.48 10.92
CA LYS A 20 26.70 7.96 11.70
C LYS A 20 25.45 8.09 10.83
N SER A 21 25.59 8.70 9.66
CA SER A 21 24.48 8.90 8.73
C SER A 21 23.89 7.58 8.23
N LEU A 22 24.71 6.52 8.07
CA LEU A 22 24.27 5.18 7.72
C LEU A 22 23.37 4.58 8.80
N PHE A 23 23.79 4.65 10.06
CA PHE A 23 22.98 4.15 11.17
C PHE A 23 21.69 4.96 11.36
N GLU A 24 21.77 6.28 11.22
CA GLU A 24 20.60 7.16 11.31
C GLU A 24 19.60 6.89 10.18
N LEU A 25 20.07 6.75 8.94
CA LEU A 25 19.25 6.44 7.79
C LEU A 25 18.59 5.07 7.93
N ALA A 26 19.35 4.05 8.36
CA ALA A 26 18.79 2.72 8.64
C ALA A 26 17.69 2.75 9.68
N ARG A 27 17.86 3.55 10.74
CA ARG A 27 16.85 3.73 11.79
C ARG A 27 15.60 4.42 11.24
N LYS A 28 15.76 5.49 10.47
CA LYS A 28 14.64 6.24 9.85
C LYS A 28 13.87 5.36 8.87
N GLN A 29 14.58 4.65 7.98
CA GLN A 29 13.97 3.78 6.99
C GLN A 29 13.18 2.64 7.66
N LYS A 30 13.68 2.07 8.76
CA LYS A 30 12.97 1.00 9.47
C LYS A 30 11.59 1.43 9.99
N SER A 31 11.41 2.72 10.29
CA SER A 31 10.13 3.29 10.76
C SER A 31 9.23 3.82 9.66
N GLN A 32 9.66 3.80 8.39
CA GLN A 32 8.92 4.40 7.28
C GLN A 32 8.72 3.39 6.15
N ALA A 33 7.48 3.26 5.68
CA ALA A 33 7.14 2.45 4.50
C ALA A 33 7.58 3.12 3.19
N ILE A 34 7.85 4.42 3.21
CA ILE A 34 8.27 5.20 2.06
C ILE A 34 9.81 5.30 2.04
N PRO A 35 10.46 5.26 0.87
CA PRO A 35 11.90 5.46 0.77
C PRO A 35 12.34 6.80 1.40
N VAL A 36 13.25 6.73 2.37
CA VAL A 36 13.81 7.92 3.02
C VAL A 36 14.84 8.56 2.11
N ASP A 37 14.93 9.88 2.11
CA ASP A 37 15.95 10.61 1.37
C ASP A 37 17.37 10.26 1.83
N LEU A 38 18.30 10.21 0.86
CA LEU A 38 19.72 10.05 1.17
C LEU A 38 20.25 11.33 1.82
N PRO A 39 21.10 11.22 2.87
CA PRO A 39 21.60 12.39 3.60
C PRO A 39 22.63 13.20 2.80
N VAL A 40 23.31 12.56 1.84
CA VAL A 40 24.34 13.17 0.99
C VAL A 40 24.25 12.61 -0.43
N PRO A 41 24.66 13.38 -1.46
CA PRO A 41 24.88 12.85 -2.80
C PRO A 41 25.94 11.73 -2.79
N ALA A 42 25.83 10.78 -3.72
CA ALA A 42 26.75 9.64 -3.83
C ALA A 42 26.96 8.88 -2.50
N PHE A 43 25.89 8.74 -1.72
CA PHE A 43 25.91 8.09 -0.41
C PHE A 43 26.48 6.67 -0.46
N TRP A 44 26.05 5.85 -1.42
CA TRP A 44 26.53 4.46 -1.54
C TRP A 44 28.02 4.38 -1.88
N SER A 45 28.52 5.26 -2.75
CA SER A 45 29.96 5.38 -3.02
C SER A 45 30.74 5.78 -1.75
N SER A 46 30.18 6.71 -0.96
CA SER A 46 30.76 7.14 0.32
C SER A 46 30.82 6.02 1.35
N VAL A 47 29.77 5.19 1.43
CA VAL A 47 29.73 3.97 2.26
C VAL A 47 30.76 2.95 1.77
N GLY A 48 30.95 2.82 0.45
CA GLY A 48 32.01 2.00 -0.13
C GLY A 48 33.40 2.43 0.32
N GLN A 49 33.70 3.73 0.28
CA GLN A 49 34.97 4.28 0.77
C GLN A 49 35.17 4.03 2.28
N LEU A 50 34.10 4.13 3.08
CA LEU A 50 34.12 3.79 4.51
C LEU A 50 34.50 2.32 4.75
N LEU A 51 33.87 1.39 4.03
CA LEU A 51 34.17 -0.04 4.16
C LEU A 51 35.62 -0.35 3.77
N GLN A 52 36.09 0.20 2.63
CA GLN A 52 37.48 0.03 2.19
C GLN A 52 38.49 0.60 3.19
N HIS A 53 38.21 1.76 3.77
CA HIS A 53 39.06 2.34 4.81
C HIS A 53 39.14 1.44 6.06
N LEU A 54 38.00 0.90 6.52
CA LEU A 54 37.96 0.03 7.68
C LEU A 54 38.63 -1.33 7.42
N GLU A 55 38.52 -1.86 6.21
CA GLU A 55 39.23 -3.06 5.77
C GLU A 55 40.75 -2.83 5.75
N ALA A 56 41.20 -1.70 5.22
CA ALA A 56 42.61 -1.34 5.18
C ALA A 56 43.19 -1.14 6.60
N ASP A 57 42.49 -0.41 7.47
CA ASP A 57 42.89 -0.19 8.87
C ASP A 57 42.96 -1.51 9.66
N LEU A 58 42.02 -2.43 9.42
CA LEU A 58 42.06 -3.78 10.00
C LEU A 58 43.27 -4.58 9.48
N ALA A 59 43.51 -4.57 8.17
CA ALA A 59 44.60 -5.30 7.55
C ALA A 59 45.98 -4.78 8.00
N GLU A 60 46.13 -3.47 8.13
CA GLU A 60 47.34 -2.82 8.67
C GLU A 60 47.58 -3.24 10.12
N THR A 61 46.52 -3.22 10.97
CA THR A 61 46.61 -3.66 12.37
C THR A 61 47.08 -5.11 12.49
N ILE A 62 46.52 -6.00 11.66
CA ILE A 62 46.91 -7.42 11.64
C ILE A 62 48.35 -7.59 11.16
N ARG A 63 48.79 -6.81 10.17
CA ARG A 63 50.16 -6.88 9.65
C ARG A 63 51.19 -6.40 10.67
N ASP A 64 50.89 -5.30 11.37
CA ASP A 64 51.84 -4.66 12.28
C ASP A 64 51.92 -5.36 13.64
N ARG A 65 50.78 -5.86 14.14
CA ARG A 65 50.65 -6.36 15.53
C ARG A 65 50.12 -7.79 15.63
N GLY A 66 49.71 -8.39 14.51
CA GLY A 66 49.04 -9.69 14.50
C GLY A 66 47.57 -9.62 14.93
N MET A 67 46.97 -10.79 15.15
CA MET A 67 45.57 -10.90 15.56
C MET A 67 45.39 -10.60 17.05
N THR A 68 45.31 -9.31 17.38
CA THR A 68 45.15 -8.80 18.75
C THR A 68 43.69 -8.48 19.09
N ALA A 69 43.43 -8.12 20.35
CA ALA A 69 42.10 -7.64 20.78
C ALA A 69 41.66 -6.39 19.99
N GLU A 70 42.59 -5.52 19.61
CA GLU A 70 42.33 -4.35 18.77
C GLU A 70 41.84 -4.77 17.37
N ALA A 71 42.53 -5.73 16.73
CA ALA A 71 42.12 -6.27 15.43
C ALA A 71 40.74 -6.96 15.51
N GLN A 72 40.46 -7.69 16.59
CA GLN A 72 39.14 -8.29 16.83
C GLN A 72 38.04 -7.23 16.95
N LEU A 73 38.29 -6.13 17.65
CA LEU A 73 37.32 -5.03 17.78
C LEU A 73 37.06 -4.34 16.44
N LYS A 74 38.12 -4.05 15.66
CA LYS A 74 38.00 -3.49 14.30
C LYS A 74 37.22 -4.44 13.37
N SER A 75 37.51 -5.74 13.42
CA SER A 75 36.79 -6.77 12.66
C SER A 75 35.30 -6.83 13.02
N ARG A 76 34.97 -6.80 14.31
CA ARG A 76 33.57 -6.76 14.78
C ARG A 76 32.84 -5.51 14.28
N ARG A 77 33.46 -4.33 14.40
CA ARG A 77 32.88 -3.06 13.91
C ARG A 77 32.61 -3.10 12.41
N LEU A 78 33.57 -3.56 11.61
CA LEU A 78 33.41 -3.75 10.17
C LEU A 78 32.24 -4.70 9.86
N GLY A 79 32.12 -5.80 10.60
CA GLY A 79 30.99 -6.73 10.50
C GLY A 79 29.64 -6.05 10.78
N THR A 80 29.54 -5.29 11.87
CA THR A 80 28.32 -4.53 12.21
C THR A 80 27.90 -3.56 11.10
N ILE A 81 28.86 -2.84 10.52
CA ILE A 81 28.58 -1.88 9.44
C ILE A 81 28.10 -2.61 8.19
N ARG A 82 28.75 -3.72 7.79
CA ARG A 82 28.30 -4.53 6.65
C ARG A 82 26.88 -5.06 6.83
N THR A 83 26.54 -5.55 8.02
CA THR A 83 25.17 -5.96 8.32
C THR A 83 24.19 -4.79 8.18
N CYS A 84 24.55 -3.61 8.69
CA CYS A 84 23.72 -2.41 8.57
C CYS A 84 23.49 -2.00 7.11
N VAL A 85 24.51 -2.10 6.25
CA VAL A 85 24.38 -1.86 4.79
C VAL A 85 23.40 -2.83 4.16
N SER A 86 23.53 -4.13 4.44
CA SER A 86 22.61 -5.15 3.91
C SER A 86 21.18 -4.92 4.37
N ASP A 87 20.99 -4.63 5.66
CA ASP A 87 19.68 -4.35 6.24
C ASP A 87 19.04 -3.09 5.65
N LEU A 88 19.80 -2.00 5.55
CA LEU A 88 19.32 -0.76 4.94
C LEU A 88 18.94 -0.99 3.48
N THR A 89 19.77 -1.69 2.71
CA THR A 89 19.49 -1.99 1.30
C THR A 89 18.18 -2.76 1.16
N ARG A 90 17.99 -3.80 1.97
CA ARG A 90 16.73 -4.58 1.99
C ARG A 90 15.53 -3.71 2.32
N LEU A 91 15.62 -2.89 3.37
CA LEU A 91 14.53 -2.00 3.79
C LEU A 91 14.17 -1.01 2.68
N ARG A 92 15.17 -0.41 2.03
CA ARG A 92 14.97 0.54 0.95
C ARG A 92 14.36 -0.10 -0.29
N LEU A 93 14.87 -1.25 -0.73
CA LEU A 93 14.31 -1.96 -1.89
C LEU A 93 12.86 -2.37 -1.67
N ASN A 94 12.51 -2.81 -0.45
CA ASN A 94 11.12 -3.09 -0.09
C ASN A 94 10.24 -1.83 -0.20
N ALA A 95 10.69 -0.72 0.39
CA ALA A 95 9.97 0.56 0.33
C ALA A 95 9.79 1.07 -1.11
N PHE A 96 10.83 0.97 -1.95
CA PHE A 96 10.74 1.35 -3.37
C PHE A 96 9.80 0.43 -4.15
N THR A 97 9.79 -0.88 -3.84
CA THR A 97 8.89 -1.84 -4.48
C THR A 97 7.44 -1.53 -4.14
N GLU A 98 7.13 -1.38 -2.86
CA GLU A 98 5.79 -1.03 -2.38
C GLU A 98 5.31 0.27 -3.01
N HIS A 99 6.16 1.31 -2.99
CA HIS A 99 5.88 2.58 -3.60
C HIS A 99 5.65 2.47 -5.12
N ALA A 100 6.48 1.71 -5.86
CA ALA A 100 6.33 1.51 -7.30
C ALA A 100 5.03 0.77 -7.64
N VAL A 101 4.71 -0.30 -6.91
CA VAL A 101 3.50 -1.09 -7.14
C VAL A 101 2.26 -0.23 -6.91
N LEU A 102 2.14 0.38 -5.74
CA LEU A 102 0.98 1.18 -5.39
C LEU A 102 0.83 2.39 -6.33
N SER A 103 1.90 3.13 -6.60
CA SER A 103 1.83 4.28 -7.53
C SER A 103 1.39 3.90 -8.95
N ASN A 104 1.68 2.69 -9.44
CA ASN A 104 1.23 2.25 -10.77
C ASN A 104 -0.19 1.65 -10.76
N LEU A 105 -0.63 1.07 -9.64
CA LEU A 105 -2.00 0.61 -9.47
C LEU A 105 -2.98 1.78 -9.32
N LEU A 106 -2.57 2.87 -8.67
CA LEU A 106 -3.38 4.08 -8.50
C LEU A 106 -3.47 4.94 -9.77
N LYS A 107 -2.60 4.72 -10.76
CA LYS A 107 -2.69 5.40 -12.07
C LYS A 107 -3.89 4.84 -12.86
N SER A 108 -4.96 5.62 -12.95
CA SER A 108 -6.11 5.30 -13.81
C SER A 108 -5.72 5.36 -15.30
N PRO A 109 -6.18 4.41 -16.15
CA PRO A 109 -5.84 4.40 -17.58
C PRO A 109 -6.45 5.56 -18.39
N GLN A 110 -7.50 6.21 -17.88
CA GLN A 110 -8.30 7.19 -18.62
C GLN A 110 -7.93 8.66 -18.36
N GLY A 111 -6.85 8.94 -17.62
CA GLY A 111 -6.39 10.33 -17.46
C GLY A 111 -7.28 11.25 -16.60
N ASP A 112 -8.43 10.77 -16.08
CA ASP A 112 -9.19 11.46 -15.02
C ASP A 112 -8.48 11.26 -13.68
N THR A 113 -7.32 11.90 -13.56
CA THR A 113 -6.48 11.93 -12.37
C THR A 113 -6.79 13.17 -11.54
N VAL A 114 -8.04 13.33 -11.11
CA VAL A 114 -8.40 14.45 -10.24
C VAL A 114 -9.08 13.90 -8.99
N SER A 115 -8.32 13.20 -8.15
CA SER A 115 -8.41 13.33 -6.67
C SER A 115 -7.52 12.31 -5.92
N VAL A 116 -7.13 11.18 -6.50
CA VAL A 116 -6.41 10.10 -5.77
C VAL A 116 -4.89 10.12 -6.02
N SER A 117 -4.44 10.62 -7.17
CA SER A 117 -3.01 10.86 -7.44
C SER A 117 -2.40 11.96 -6.58
N ALA A 118 -3.23 12.83 -5.98
CA ALA A 118 -2.78 13.93 -5.12
C ALA A 118 -2.36 13.47 -3.71
N SER A 119 -2.73 12.26 -3.29
CA SER A 119 -2.38 11.72 -1.95
C SER A 119 -1.19 10.76 -1.96
N PHE A 120 -0.70 10.34 -3.13
CA PHE A 120 0.47 9.48 -3.21
C PHE A 120 1.74 10.34 -3.20
N GLN A 121 2.59 10.16 -2.17
CA GLN A 121 3.77 11.01 -1.96
C GLN A 121 4.73 10.89 -3.15
N SER A 122 4.96 11.99 -3.87
CA SER A 122 5.97 12.03 -4.92
C SER A 122 7.37 11.95 -4.31
N LEU A 123 8.23 11.09 -4.86
CA LEU A 123 9.63 10.98 -4.44
C LEU A 123 10.48 12.11 -5.01
N ASP A 124 11.33 12.71 -4.17
CA ASP A 124 12.38 13.63 -4.61
C ASP A 124 13.55 12.83 -5.18
N TRP A 125 13.53 12.63 -6.50
CA TRP A 125 14.53 11.84 -7.19
C TRP A 125 15.95 12.41 -7.13
N GLU A 126 16.13 13.71 -6.83
CA GLU A 126 17.46 14.30 -6.65
C GLU A 126 18.13 13.81 -5.35
N ARG A 127 17.33 13.33 -4.39
CA ARG A 127 17.78 12.80 -3.09
C ARG A 127 17.92 11.29 -3.06
N HIS A 128 17.83 10.64 -4.21
CA HIS A 128 17.97 9.19 -4.34
C HIS A 128 19.06 8.82 -5.33
N ASP A 129 19.57 7.61 -5.20
CA ASP A 129 20.63 7.13 -6.08
C ASP A 129 20.08 6.82 -7.48
N PRO A 130 20.83 7.08 -8.57
CA PRO A 130 20.40 6.73 -9.93
C PRO A 130 20.07 5.25 -10.10
N SER A 131 20.76 4.35 -9.40
CA SER A 131 20.49 2.91 -9.44
C SER A 131 19.16 2.55 -8.74
N GLU A 132 18.82 3.24 -7.65
CA GLU A 132 17.53 3.08 -6.95
C GLU A 132 16.37 3.57 -7.82
N ARG A 133 16.57 4.68 -8.54
CA ARG A 133 15.59 5.18 -9.53
C ARG A 133 15.38 4.18 -10.66
N ALA A 134 16.45 3.61 -11.20
CA ALA A 134 16.38 2.58 -12.23
C ALA A 134 15.63 1.33 -11.74
N TYR A 135 15.90 0.90 -10.51
CA TYR A 135 15.16 -0.19 -9.87
C TYR A 135 13.67 0.11 -9.75
N HIS A 136 13.30 1.29 -9.24
CA HIS A 136 11.91 1.72 -9.11
C HIS A 136 11.15 1.74 -10.45
N SER A 137 11.75 2.33 -11.49
CA SER A 137 11.17 2.30 -12.85
C SER A 137 11.04 0.88 -13.40
N GLY A 138 12.02 0.01 -13.13
CA GLY A 138 11.98 -1.40 -13.52
C GLY A 138 10.80 -2.14 -12.89
N VAL A 139 10.55 -1.95 -11.59
CA VAL A 139 9.37 -2.51 -10.91
C VAL A 139 8.08 -1.97 -11.53
N GLY A 140 8.03 -0.66 -11.85
CA GLY A 140 6.88 -0.07 -12.54
C GLY A 140 6.54 -0.74 -13.88
N HIS A 141 7.55 -1.02 -14.70
CA HIS A 141 7.35 -1.76 -15.96
C HIS A 141 6.83 -3.18 -15.73
N LEU A 142 7.30 -3.88 -14.69
CA LEU A 142 6.79 -5.21 -14.34
C LEU A 142 5.32 -5.16 -13.91
N VAL A 143 4.91 -4.12 -13.19
CA VAL A 143 3.51 -3.92 -12.79
C VAL A 143 2.63 -3.67 -14.00
N GLU A 144 3.04 -2.84 -14.95
CA GLU A 144 2.28 -2.60 -16.18
C GLU A 144 2.19 -3.85 -17.06
N LYS A 145 3.29 -4.62 -17.15
CA LYS A 145 3.28 -5.92 -17.82
C LYS A 145 2.26 -6.86 -17.17
N TYR A 146 2.25 -6.98 -15.85
CA TYR A 146 1.27 -7.78 -15.13
C TYR A 146 -0.16 -7.30 -15.39
N LYS A 147 -0.44 -5.99 -15.30
CA LYS A 147 -1.76 -5.41 -15.58
C LYS A 147 -2.27 -5.77 -16.97
N HIS A 148 -1.37 -5.80 -17.96
CA HIS A 148 -1.71 -6.21 -19.32
C HIS A 148 -2.01 -7.72 -19.41
N GLU A 149 -1.12 -8.57 -18.88
CA GLU A 149 -1.23 -10.04 -18.94
C GLU A 149 -2.52 -10.56 -18.29
N VAL A 150 -2.94 -9.96 -17.18
CA VAL A 150 -4.19 -10.34 -16.51
C VAL A 150 -5.42 -9.58 -16.99
N SER A 151 -5.28 -8.73 -18.01
CA SER A 151 -6.34 -7.83 -18.48
C SER A 151 -6.99 -7.05 -17.32
N TRP A 152 -6.17 -6.50 -16.43
CA TRP A 152 -6.58 -5.84 -15.18
C TRP A 152 -7.74 -4.86 -15.36
N ASN A 153 -7.72 -4.06 -16.43
CA ASN A 153 -8.80 -3.12 -16.71
C ASN A 153 -10.15 -3.79 -16.99
N ALA A 154 -10.16 -4.92 -17.70
CA ALA A 154 -11.38 -5.69 -17.93
C ALA A 154 -11.85 -6.37 -16.63
N LEU A 155 -10.94 -6.74 -15.73
CA LEU A 155 -11.30 -7.24 -14.40
C LEU A 155 -11.98 -6.17 -13.54
N LEU A 156 -11.53 -4.91 -13.61
CA LEU A 156 -12.08 -3.81 -12.80
C LEU A 156 -13.34 -3.18 -13.40
N ARG A 157 -13.43 -3.05 -14.72
CA ARG A 157 -14.56 -2.40 -15.41
C ARG A 157 -15.55 -3.40 -16.03
N GLY A 158 -15.33 -4.70 -15.84
CA GLY A 158 -16.01 -5.76 -16.58
C GLY A 158 -15.53 -5.83 -18.02
N SER A 159 -15.77 -6.96 -18.71
CA SER A 159 -15.59 -7.06 -20.17
C SER A 159 -16.66 -6.28 -20.94
N GLY A 160 -17.21 -5.21 -20.33
CA GLY A 160 -18.04 -4.21 -20.96
C GLY A 160 -17.19 -3.38 -21.89
N GLY A 161 -16.70 -4.02 -22.97
CA GLY A 161 -16.72 -3.32 -24.23
C GLY A 161 -18.12 -2.75 -24.38
N GLU A 162 -18.22 -1.54 -24.94
CA GLU A 162 -19.40 -1.19 -25.70
C GLU A 162 -19.85 -2.47 -26.41
N MET A 163 -21.00 -3.03 -26.00
CA MET A 163 -21.81 -3.73 -26.96
C MET A 163 -21.84 -2.74 -28.12
N PRO A 164 -21.26 -3.06 -29.30
CA PRO A 164 -21.47 -2.18 -30.45
C PRO A 164 -22.96 -1.96 -30.44
N SER A 165 -23.41 -0.71 -30.27
CA SER A 165 -24.82 -0.35 -30.16
C SER A 165 -25.53 -1.28 -31.12
N SER A 166 -26.36 -2.21 -30.62
CA SER A 166 -27.02 -3.20 -31.48
C SER A 166 -27.40 -2.44 -32.73
N PRO A 167 -26.93 -2.83 -33.93
CA PRO A 167 -27.21 -2.07 -35.14
C PRO A 167 -28.70 -1.80 -35.05
N GLU A 168 -29.04 -0.51 -35.03
CA GLU A 168 -30.41 -0.04 -34.82
C GLU A 168 -31.29 -1.03 -35.57
N VAL A 169 -32.06 -1.84 -34.83
CA VAL A 169 -32.84 -2.90 -35.43
C VAL A 169 -33.94 -2.14 -36.16
N GLY A 170 -33.61 -1.64 -37.34
CA GLY A 170 -34.54 -1.25 -38.37
C GLY A 170 -35.43 -2.46 -38.52
N GLY A 171 -36.71 -2.26 -38.19
CA GLY A 171 -37.70 -3.31 -38.05
C GLY A 171 -37.52 -4.34 -39.15
N HIS A 172 -37.46 -5.60 -38.74
CA HIS A 172 -37.42 -6.72 -39.66
C HIS A 172 -38.55 -6.53 -40.67
N GLU A 173 -38.20 -6.48 -41.96
CA GLU A 173 -39.20 -6.55 -43.02
C GLU A 173 -39.96 -7.87 -42.81
N PRO A 174 -41.30 -7.84 -42.68
CA PRO A 174 -42.07 -9.06 -42.46
C PRO A 174 -41.81 -10.04 -43.62
N LEU A 175 -41.67 -11.34 -43.30
CA LEU A 175 -41.51 -12.40 -44.31
C LEU A 175 -42.75 -12.46 -45.21
N THR A 176 -42.75 -11.68 -46.29
CA THR A 176 -43.79 -11.69 -47.33
C THR A 176 -43.52 -12.70 -48.43
N GLU A 177 -42.41 -13.46 -48.34
CA GLU A 177 -41.98 -14.44 -49.36
C GLU A 177 -42.92 -15.65 -49.51
N PHE A 178 -43.82 -15.89 -48.54
CA PHE A 178 -44.73 -17.04 -48.56
C PHE A 178 -46.22 -16.70 -48.64
N VAL A 179 -46.57 -15.43 -48.92
CA VAL A 179 -47.97 -15.01 -49.13
C VAL A 179 -48.11 -14.49 -50.55
N GLU A 180 -48.92 -15.17 -51.37
CA GLU A 180 -49.38 -14.61 -52.64
C GLU A 180 -50.03 -13.26 -52.38
N ARG A 181 -49.50 -12.21 -53.01
CA ARG A 181 -49.89 -10.82 -52.82
C ARG A 181 -51.30 -10.61 -53.36
N ASP A 182 -52.31 -10.79 -52.51
CA ASP A 182 -53.66 -10.26 -52.74
C ASP A 182 -53.69 -8.79 -52.31
N ASP A 183 -53.99 -7.92 -53.28
CA ASP A 183 -54.14 -6.48 -53.11
C ASP A 183 -55.43 -6.14 -52.33
N ALA A 184 -55.44 -6.36 -51.02
CA ALA A 184 -56.38 -5.70 -50.11
C ALA A 184 -55.97 -5.86 -48.65
N VAL A 185 -56.06 -4.75 -47.91
CA VAL A 185 -55.95 -4.61 -46.44
C VAL A 185 -54.54 -4.31 -45.91
N SER A 186 -54.19 -3.02 -45.94
CA SER A 186 -53.29 -2.43 -44.96
C SER A 186 -54.00 -2.40 -43.60
N GLN A 187 -53.65 -3.33 -42.71
CA GLN A 187 -53.93 -3.18 -41.28
C GLN A 187 -52.74 -2.48 -40.63
N PRO A 188 -52.93 -1.36 -39.92
CA PRO A 188 -51.87 -0.79 -39.11
C PRO A 188 -51.57 -1.71 -37.92
N THR A 189 -50.31 -2.10 -37.79
CA THR A 189 -49.78 -2.78 -36.62
C THR A 189 -50.03 -1.91 -35.38
N PRO A 190 -50.59 -2.44 -34.28
CA PRO A 190 -50.73 -1.65 -33.06
C PRO A 190 -49.36 -1.24 -32.54
N ASP A 191 -49.23 0.03 -32.14
CA ASP A 191 -48.03 0.56 -31.51
C ASP A 191 -47.62 -0.31 -30.32
N ALA A 192 -46.33 -0.66 -30.26
CA ALA A 192 -45.75 -1.33 -29.11
C ALA A 192 -46.01 -0.47 -27.85
N PRO A 193 -46.38 -1.07 -26.70
CA PRO A 193 -46.54 -0.32 -25.47
C PRO A 193 -45.25 0.45 -25.17
N SER A 194 -45.37 1.78 -25.08
CA SER A 194 -44.29 2.67 -24.69
C SER A 194 -43.66 2.13 -23.40
N GLU A 195 -42.33 1.98 -23.38
CA GLU A 195 -41.61 1.71 -22.14
C GLU A 195 -42.07 2.71 -21.07
N PRO A 196 -42.42 2.26 -19.85
CA PRO A 196 -42.73 3.19 -18.79
C PRO A 196 -41.53 4.12 -18.60
N PRO A 197 -41.76 5.43 -18.35
CA PRO A 197 -40.67 6.36 -18.11
C PRO A 197 -39.77 5.81 -16.99
N PRO A 198 -38.44 6.04 -17.04
CA PRO A 198 -37.54 5.54 -16.02
C PRO A 198 -38.08 5.97 -14.66
N SER A 199 -38.45 5.01 -13.81
CA SER A 199 -38.96 5.36 -12.49
C SER A 199 -37.85 6.10 -11.78
N THR A 200 -38.08 7.37 -11.43
CA THR A 200 -37.21 8.11 -10.54
C THR A 200 -37.10 7.28 -9.27
N TRP A 201 -35.93 6.70 -9.04
CA TRP A 201 -35.66 6.01 -7.79
C TRP A 201 -35.71 7.07 -6.70
N ASP A 202 -36.80 7.08 -5.93
CA ASP A 202 -36.90 7.90 -4.73
C ASP A 202 -36.03 7.24 -3.67
N ASP A 203 -34.95 7.93 -3.31
CA ASP A 203 -34.04 7.50 -2.26
C ASP A 203 -34.84 7.44 -0.94
N PRO A 204 -35.00 6.24 -0.34
CA PRO A 204 -35.72 6.15 0.92
C PRO A 204 -34.95 6.91 2.00
N GLU A 205 -35.63 7.77 2.75
CA GLU A 205 -35.03 8.54 3.86
C GLU A 205 -34.37 7.65 4.94
N ILE A 206 -34.72 6.36 4.96
CA ILE A 206 -34.20 5.35 5.87
C ILE A 206 -33.37 4.35 5.06
N ASP A 207 -32.07 4.35 5.35
CA ASP A 207 -31.12 3.37 4.83
C ASP A 207 -31.51 1.93 5.24
N GLU A 208 -31.26 0.96 4.36
CA GLU A 208 -31.56 -0.46 4.58
C GLU A 208 -31.02 -0.99 5.91
N GLU A 209 -29.84 -0.53 6.34
CA GLU A 209 -29.20 -0.90 7.60
C GLU A 209 -30.05 -0.47 8.80
N ASP A 210 -30.63 0.72 8.79
CA ASP A 210 -31.47 1.22 9.87
C ASP A 210 -32.83 0.50 9.93
N ARG A 211 -33.36 0.08 8.77
CA ARG A 211 -34.56 -0.78 8.72
C ARG A 211 -34.29 -2.14 9.36
N ILE A 212 -33.14 -2.74 9.06
CA ILE A 212 -32.74 -4.04 9.62
C ILE A 212 -32.54 -3.93 11.13
N ARG A 213 -31.94 -2.84 11.65
CA ARG A 213 -31.79 -2.60 13.10
C ARG A 213 -33.12 -2.50 13.85
N GLN A 214 -34.16 -1.95 13.23
CA GLN A 214 -35.50 -1.90 13.83
C GLN A 214 -36.18 -3.26 13.88
N ILE A 215 -35.91 -4.13 12.89
CA ILE A 215 -36.47 -5.49 12.82
C ILE A 215 -35.72 -6.43 13.77
N ASP A 216 -34.40 -6.29 13.86
CA ASP A 216 -33.52 -7.08 14.76
C ASP A 216 -33.50 -6.57 16.21
N ALA A 217 -34.31 -5.55 16.53
CA ALA A 217 -34.58 -5.15 17.90
C ALA A 217 -35.28 -6.30 18.63
N PHE A 218 -34.48 -7.17 19.25
CA PHE A 218 -34.96 -8.25 20.10
C PHE A 218 -35.93 -7.69 21.14
N PRO A 219 -37.13 -8.29 21.31
CA PRO A 219 -38.06 -7.83 22.32
C PRO A 219 -37.40 -7.94 23.71
N ASP A 220 -37.36 -6.83 24.46
CA ASP A 220 -36.78 -6.71 25.81
C ASP A 220 -37.50 -7.55 26.90
N ARG A 221 -38.32 -8.53 26.52
CA ARG A 221 -39.01 -9.40 27.48
C ARG A 221 -39.14 -10.83 26.96
N PRO A 222 -38.57 -11.82 27.68
CA PRO A 222 -38.91 -13.22 27.46
C PRO A 222 -40.38 -13.44 27.80
N THR A 223 -41.19 -13.77 26.81
CA THR A 223 -42.55 -14.29 27.01
C THR A 223 -42.43 -15.67 27.65
N GLY A 224 -42.45 -15.76 28.98
CA GLY A 224 -42.54 -17.04 29.68
C GLY A 224 -41.88 -17.16 31.04
N ALA A 225 -42.04 -16.19 31.96
CA ALA A 225 -41.93 -16.46 33.39
C ALA A 225 -42.59 -15.32 34.18
N ALA A 226 -43.51 -15.65 35.08
CA ALA A 226 -44.04 -14.71 36.06
C ALA A 226 -42.89 -14.22 36.97
N SER A 227 -42.88 -12.92 37.25
CA SER A 227 -41.84 -12.26 38.05
C SER A 227 -41.87 -12.74 39.51
N PRO A 228 -40.76 -13.22 40.09
CA PRO A 228 -40.67 -13.36 41.54
C PRO A 228 -40.49 -11.97 42.19
N GLU A 229 -41.17 -11.79 43.32
CA GLU A 229 -41.19 -10.56 44.13
C GLU A 229 -39.79 -10.21 44.68
N PRO A 230 -39.39 -8.92 44.71
CA PRO A 230 -38.04 -8.54 45.13
C PRO A 230 -37.86 -8.62 46.66
N PRO A 231 -36.76 -9.21 47.17
CA PRO A 231 -36.43 -9.14 48.59
C PRO A 231 -35.90 -7.75 48.99
N ARG A 232 -36.37 -7.30 50.14
CA ARG A 232 -36.15 -5.99 50.76
C ARG A 232 -34.68 -5.73 51.08
N SER A 233 -34.22 -4.51 50.80
CA SER A 233 -32.88 -3.99 51.11
C SER A 233 -32.58 -4.00 52.62
N ARG A 234 -31.36 -4.39 52.99
CA ARG A 234 -30.76 -4.03 54.29
C ARG A 234 -29.39 -3.38 54.08
N SER A 235 -29.28 -2.15 54.59
CA SER A 235 -28.15 -1.22 54.53
C SER A 235 -26.94 -1.67 55.38
N PRO A 236 -25.77 -0.99 55.28
CA PRO A 236 -24.44 -1.54 55.61
C PRO A 236 -24.05 -1.32 57.07
N ARG A 237 -23.14 -2.15 57.58
CA ARG A 237 -22.42 -1.88 58.84
C ARG A 237 -20.91 -2.18 58.71
N THR A 238 -20.19 -1.26 59.33
CA THR A 238 -18.76 -0.96 59.41
C THR A 238 -17.89 -1.96 60.20
N ALA A 239 -16.57 -1.91 59.92
CA ALA A 239 -15.37 -2.02 60.81
C ALA A 239 -14.29 -2.91 60.14
N ALA A 240 -13.16 -2.41 59.65
CA ALA A 240 -11.99 -1.81 60.32
C ALA A 240 -11.06 -2.82 61.06
N CYS A 241 -9.73 -2.60 60.91
CA CYS A 241 -8.55 -3.30 61.45
C CYS A 241 -8.12 -4.62 60.74
N ALA A 242 -6.84 -4.91 60.45
CA ALA A 242 -5.56 -4.37 60.91
C ALA A 242 -4.45 -4.59 59.84
N ALA A 243 -3.56 -3.60 59.62
CA ALA A 243 -2.12 -3.62 59.97
C ALA A 243 -1.33 -4.79 59.35
N SER A 244 -0.48 -4.59 58.36
CA SER A 244 0.90 -4.05 58.45
C SER A 244 1.76 -5.10 57.75
N TRP A 245 2.71 -4.76 56.88
CA TRP A 245 3.96 -5.51 56.70
C TRP A 245 5.06 -4.51 56.32
N SER A 246 6.14 -4.58 57.11
CA SER A 246 7.30 -3.70 57.10
C SER A 246 8.22 -3.88 55.89
N TYR A 247 8.95 -2.80 55.62
CA TYR A 247 10.12 -2.67 54.75
C TYR A 247 11.39 -3.36 55.31
N ARG A 248 12.35 -3.59 54.39
CA ARG A 248 13.82 -3.75 54.57
C ARG A 248 14.27 -5.12 55.11
N THR A 249 15.32 -5.77 54.60
CA THR A 249 16.57 -5.34 53.92
C THR A 249 16.96 -6.31 52.82
#